data_AF-A0A1F5EPN8-F1
#
_entry.id   AF-A0A1F5EPN8-F1
#
_cell.length_a   1.000
_cell.length_b   1.000
_cell.length_c   1.000
_cell.angle_alpha   90.00
_cell.angle_beta   90.00
_cell.angle_gamma   90.00
#
_symmetry.space_group_name_H-M   'P 1'
#
loop_
_entity.id
_entity.type
_entity.pdbx_description
1 polymer ?
#
loop_
_entity_poly.entity_id
_entity_poly.type
_entity_poly.pdbx_seq_one_letter_code
_entity_poly.pdbx_strand_id
1 'polypeptide(L)'
;MLENFVAKFPHFIQPLVIDVLFVLYTVSPFVIPFILLSLALKFRRNYKRFLFRAMQNRILMEIRVPKEIKKSPLAMELFLGALHQPGGEGTWYDRSILGKSRTWFSLEMVSLEGNVRFFIWTEAKFKKLLESQLYAQYPGVEIFEVPDYTKFTALDLSNMSLWGNEFILTKDDPYPIKTYVDYGLDRQGIEDEEKIDPMSPVLEFLGAIGKGEQLWIQIMVRAHKKNFRKELEWKDRFEKMQWSDSYDWTEKGKEEKKKLLANLVTDEKDKTKNRPPTKVESQVIEAVERNITKPGFDCGIRGIYIAEKDKFNPINITGMTGSFKQYNSGNMNGFRPNRVTGFDYPWQDYKNTRLNKMKNEIFNDYKKRAYFYYPHTSDKQFVLSSEELATIFHLPSKSVETPTFSRIESKKSEPPANLPF
;
A
#
# COMPACT_ATOMS: atom_id res chain seq x y z
N MET A 1 -44.98 -4.30 24.96
CA MET A 1 -43.97 -4.10 23.89
C MET A 1 -43.86 -5.30 22.97
N LEU A 2 -43.67 -6.52 23.49
CA LEU A 2 -43.64 -7.75 22.69
C LEU A 2 -44.93 -7.98 21.90
N GLU A 3 -46.09 -7.83 22.53
CA GLU A 3 -47.41 -7.97 21.87
C GLU A 3 -47.60 -6.99 20.72
N ASN A 4 -47.25 -5.71 20.91
CA ASN A 4 -47.29 -4.68 19.86
C ASN A 4 -46.32 -4.94 18.69
N PHE A 5 -45.24 -5.70 18.93
CA PHE A 5 -44.30 -6.12 17.89
C PHE A 5 -44.81 -7.34 17.12
N VAL A 6 -45.32 -8.34 17.85
CA VAL A 6 -45.91 -9.56 17.27
C VAL A 6 -47.16 -9.23 16.44
N ALA A 7 -47.96 -8.23 16.85
CA ALA A 7 -49.13 -7.76 16.12
C ALA A 7 -48.84 -7.20 14.71
N LYS A 8 -47.57 -6.89 14.38
CA LYS A 8 -47.16 -6.45 13.03
C LYS A 8 -47.03 -7.61 12.04
N PHE A 9 -47.08 -8.86 12.50
CA PHE A 9 -46.97 -10.05 11.66
C PHE A 9 -48.35 -10.68 11.42
N PRO A 10 -48.57 -11.33 10.25
CA PRO A 10 -49.80 -12.07 9.97
C PRO A 10 -50.10 -13.12 11.05
N HIS A 11 -51.37 -13.30 11.40
CA HIS A 11 -51.80 -14.09 12.56
C HIS A 11 -51.26 -15.54 12.55
N PHE A 12 -51.13 -16.15 11.37
CA PHE A 12 -50.60 -17.51 11.21
C PHE A 12 -49.08 -17.63 11.46
N ILE A 13 -48.31 -16.53 11.41
CA ILE A 13 -46.85 -16.51 11.67
C ILE A 13 -46.56 -16.12 13.13
N GLN A 14 -47.51 -15.50 13.82
CA GLN A 14 -47.32 -15.02 15.20
C GLN A 14 -46.82 -16.09 16.18
N PRO A 15 -47.33 -17.34 16.17
CA PRO A 15 -46.81 -18.40 17.05
C PRO A 15 -45.32 -18.67 16.81
N LEU A 16 -44.91 -18.78 15.54
CA LEU A 16 -43.51 -18.98 15.16
C LEU A 16 -42.62 -17.83 15.63
N VAL A 17 -43.08 -16.58 15.50
CA VAL A 17 -42.32 -15.40 15.98
C VAL A 17 -42.13 -15.44 17.50
N ILE A 18 -43.16 -15.83 18.24
CA ILE A 18 -43.09 -15.98 19.70
C ILE A 18 -42.08 -17.08 20.08
N ASP A 19 -42.14 -18.23 19.42
CA ASP A 19 -41.22 -19.34 19.66
C ASP A 19 -39.77 -18.95 19.38
N VAL A 20 -39.50 -18.26 18.26
CA VAL A 20 -38.16 -17.77 17.92
C VAL A 20 -37.66 -16.77 18.96
N LEU A 21 -38.50 -15.81 19.39
CA LEU A 21 -38.12 -14.83 20.40
C LEU A 21 -37.87 -15.47 21.77
N PHE A 22 -38.65 -16.49 22.13
CA PHE A 22 -38.45 -17.27 23.35
C PHE A 22 -37.12 -18.04 23.32
N VAL A 23 -36.80 -18.69 22.20
CA VAL A 23 -35.51 -19.37 22.01
C VAL A 23 -34.36 -18.37 22.08
N LEU A 24 -34.44 -17.24 21.37
CA LEU A 24 -33.42 -16.19 21.42
C LEU A 24 -33.23 -15.66 22.85
N TYR A 25 -34.31 -15.39 23.57
CA TYR A 25 -34.24 -14.93 24.96
C TYR A 25 -33.58 -15.97 25.87
N THR A 26 -33.94 -17.25 25.73
CA THR A 26 -33.39 -18.35 26.54
C THR A 26 -31.91 -18.60 26.26
N VAL A 27 -31.48 -18.48 24.99
CA VAL A 27 -30.09 -18.69 24.56
C VAL A 27 -29.22 -17.44 24.79
N SER A 28 -29.83 -16.25 24.85
CA SER A 28 -29.11 -14.97 24.96
C SER A 28 -28.14 -14.86 26.15
N PRO A 29 -28.42 -15.37 27.37
CA PRO A 29 -27.48 -15.29 28.48
C PRO A 29 -26.21 -16.12 28.26
N PHE A 30 -26.25 -17.08 27.33
CA PHE A 30 -25.07 -17.87 26.95
C PHE A 30 -24.33 -17.20 25.80
N VAL A 31 -25.04 -16.80 24.74
CA VAL A 31 -24.41 -16.24 23.52
C VAL A 31 -23.88 -14.81 23.73
N ILE A 32 -24.64 -13.94 24.42
CA ILE A 32 -24.27 -12.54 24.62
C ILE A 32 -22.94 -12.40 25.36
N PRO A 33 -22.66 -13.09 26.48
CA PRO A 33 -21.35 -13.01 27.13
C PRO A 33 -20.18 -13.41 26.23
N PHE A 34 -20.33 -14.44 25.39
CA PHE A 34 -19.27 -14.80 24.43
C PHE A 34 -19.05 -13.71 23.37
N ILE A 35 -20.13 -13.12 22.84
CA ILE A 35 -20.03 -11.99 21.90
C ILE A 35 -19.35 -10.81 22.57
N LEU A 36 -19.81 -10.40 23.76
CA LEU A 36 -19.24 -9.28 24.52
C LEU A 36 -17.78 -9.53 24.90
N LEU A 37 -17.42 -10.74 25.34
CA LEU A 37 -16.04 -11.11 25.62
C LEU A 37 -15.18 -11.01 24.36
N SER A 38 -15.67 -11.50 23.21
CA SER A 38 -14.93 -11.41 21.95
C SER A 38 -14.72 -9.96 21.51
N LEU A 39 -15.72 -9.09 21.70
CA LEU A 39 -15.64 -7.66 21.41
C LEU A 39 -14.68 -6.95 22.38
N ALA A 40 -14.76 -7.26 23.68
CA ALA A 40 -13.88 -6.71 24.70
C ALA A 40 -12.41 -7.07 24.45
N LEU A 41 -12.13 -8.33 24.08
CA LEU A 41 -10.77 -8.78 23.73
C LEU A 41 -10.26 -8.09 22.46
N LYS A 42 -11.09 -7.95 21.42
CA LYS A 42 -10.75 -7.19 20.20
C LYS A 42 -10.47 -5.73 20.51
N PHE A 43 -11.33 -5.08 21.29
CA PHE A 43 -11.19 -3.69 21.68
C PHE A 43 -9.93 -3.47 22.51
N ARG A 44 -9.70 -4.30 23.54
CA ARG A 44 -8.47 -4.27 24.35
C ARG A 44 -7.22 -4.40 23.48
N ARG A 45 -7.20 -5.34 22.54
CA ARG A 45 -6.06 -5.52 21.63
C ARG A 45 -5.82 -4.30 20.76
N ASN A 46 -6.89 -3.73 20.19
CA ASN A 46 -6.79 -2.53 19.35
C ASN A 46 -6.34 -1.31 20.17
N TYR A 47 -6.83 -1.16 21.40
CA TYR A 47 -6.44 -0.10 22.32
C TYR A 47 -4.97 -0.19 22.73
N LYS A 48 -4.48 -1.38 23.10
CA LYS A 48 -3.07 -1.60 23.42
C LYS A 48 -2.15 -1.30 22.24
N ARG A 49 -2.54 -1.71 21.02
CA ARG A 49 -1.82 -1.37 19.78
C ARG A 49 -1.82 0.13 19.49
N PHE A 50 -2.95 0.78 19.70
CA PHE A 50 -3.06 2.23 19.55
C PHE A 50 -2.12 2.96 20.53
N LEU A 51 -2.14 2.59 21.82
CA LEU A 51 -1.23 3.14 22.82
C LEU A 51 0.24 2.92 22.44
N PHE A 52 0.61 1.69 22.06
CA PHE A 52 1.97 1.39 21.63
C PHE A 52 2.44 2.30 20.50
N ARG A 53 1.59 2.51 19.49
CA ARG A 53 1.86 3.37 18.33
C ARG A 53 1.93 4.86 18.69
N ALA A 54 1.04 5.31 19.58
CA ALA A 54 0.99 6.71 20.01
C ALA A 54 2.23 7.09 20.84
N MET A 55 2.84 6.13 21.52
CA MET A 55 4.11 6.31 22.25
C MET A 55 5.34 6.35 21.34
N GLN A 56 5.26 5.88 20.08
CA GLN A 56 6.41 5.94 19.17
C GLN A 56 6.59 7.35 18.63
N ASN A 57 7.79 7.92 18.81
CA ASN A 57 8.14 9.19 18.18
C ASN A 57 8.27 8.99 16.66
N ARG A 58 7.45 9.70 15.89
CA ARG A 58 7.32 9.58 14.43
C ARG A 58 7.79 10.87 13.79
N ILE A 59 8.62 10.74 12.76
CA ILE A 59 9.24 11.86 12.06
C ILE A 59 8.92 11.78 10.56
N LEU A 60 8.92 12.93 9.90
CA LEU A 60 8.82 13.04 8.45
C LEU A 60 10.14 13.62 7.93
N MET A 61 10.72 12.96 6.94
CA MET A 61 11.97 13.37 6.31
C MET A 61 11.70 13.76 4.86
N GLU A 62 12.03 14.99 4.49
CA GLU A 62 12.04 15.48 3.11
C GLU A 62 13.33 15.04 2.43
N ILE A 63 13.21 14.43 1.26
CA ILE A 63 14.34 14.06 0.42
C ILE A 63 14.45 15.09 -0.69
N ARG A 64 15.55 15.84 -0.68
CA ARG A 64 15.88 16.77 -1.77
C ARG A 64 16.86 16.12 -2.72
N VAL A 65 16.46 16.08 -3.98
CA VAL A 65 17.18 15.38 -5.03
C VAL A 65 18.16 16.35 -5.72
N PRO A 66 19.42 15.95 -5.95
CA PRO A 66 20.37 16.78 -6.70
C PRO A 66 19.99 16.87 -8.18
N LYS A 67 20.51 17.88 -8.88
CA LYS A 67 20.32 18.03 -10.34
C LYS A 67 20.70 16.76 -11.11
N GLU A 68 21.76 16.06 -10.73
CA GLU A 68 22.26 14.90 -11.45
C GLU A 68 22.25 13.61 -10.61
N ILE A 69 21.39 12.66 -11.00
CA ILE A 69 21.41 11.26 -10.55
C ILE A 69 21.65 10.36 -11.77
N LYS A 70 22.74 9.61 -11.73
CA LYS A 70 23.10 8.61 -12.77
C LYS A 70 22.80 7.16 -12.35
N LYS A 71 22.25 6.97 -11.15
CA LYS A 71 21.95 5.65 -10.60
C LYS A 71 20.63 5.15 -11.19
N SER A 72 20.57 3.85 -11.48
CA SER A 72 19.34 3.18 -11.90
C SER A 72 18.43 2.89 -10.70
N PRO A 73 17.15 2.54 -10.92
CA PRO A 73 16.22 2.13 -9.85
C PRO A 73 16.74 0.96 -8.99
N LEU A 74 17.70 0.17 -9.48
CA LEU A 74 18.41 -0.85 -8.69
C LEU A 74 19.05 -0.28 -7.41
N ALA A 75 19.54 0.96 -7.43
CA ALA A 75 20.06 1.61 -6.23
C ALA A 75 18.97 1.84 -5.17
N MET A 76 17.74 2.12 -5.61
CA MET A 76 16.58 2.21 -4.73
C MET A 76 16.15 0.83 -4.21
N GLU A 77 16.25 -0.21 -5.03
CA GLU A 77 15.99 -1.59 -4.60
C GLU A 77 16.88 -1.98 -3.40
N LEU A 78 18.17 -1.64 -3.44
CA LEU A 78 19.11 -1.87 -2.33
C LEU A 78 18.70 -1.09 -1.07
N PHE A 79 18.30 0.18 -1.22
CA PHE A 79 17.81 0.99 -0.12
C PHE A 79 16.54 0.40 0.51
N LEU A 80 15.58 0.00 -0.32
CA LEU A 80 14.34 -0.64 0.13
C LEU A 80 14.64 -1.96 0.85
N GLY A 81 15.66 -2.72 0.42
CA GLY A 81 16.15 -3.89 1.14
C GLY A 81 16.50 -3.60 2.61
N ALA A 82 17.09 -2.44 2.91
CA ALA A 82 17.39 -2.04 4.29
C ALA A 82 16.13 -1.72 5.11
N LEU A 83 15.02 -1.36 4.46
CA LEU A 83 13.71 -1.16 5.08
C LEU A 83 12.99 -2.47 5.41
N HIS A 84 13.48 -3.62 4.95
CA HIS A 84 12.92 -4.93 5.26
C HIS A 84 13.22 -5.34 6.72
N GLN A 85 12.50 -4.72 7.67
CA GLN A 85 12.64 -4.92 9.11
C GLN A 85 11.46 -5.72 9.67
N PRO A 86 11.51 -7.08 9.70
CA PRO A 86 10.41 -7.92 10.19
C PRO A 86 10.30 -7.94 11.74
N GLY A 87 11.14 -7.20 12.45
CA GLY A 87 11.15 -7.14 13.91
C GLY A 87 9.87 -6.54 14.52
N GLY A 88 9.77 -6.63 15.85
CA GLY A 88 8.74 -5.93 16.63
C GLY A 88 7.51 -6.75 17.05
N GLU A 89 7.25 -7.90 16.44
CA GLU A 89 6.07 -8.73 16.77
C GLU A 89 6.36 -10.24 16.90
N GLY A 90 7.54 -10.59 17.43
CA GLY A 90 8.05 -11.98 17.44
C GLY A 90 7.14 -12.99 18.15
N THR A 91 6.44 -12.60 19.22
CA THR A 91 5.63 -13.52 20.03
C THR A 91 4.15 -13.14 20.08
N TRP A 92 3.30 -14.10 20.46
CA TRP A 92 1.89 -13.83 20.75
C TRP A 92 1.72 -12.84 21.92
N TYR A 93 2.63 -12.87 22.90
CA TYR A 93 2.67 -11.96 24.03
C TYR A 93 2.92 -10.52 23.56
N ASP A 94 3.90 -10.31 22.69
CA ASP A 94 4.16 -9.01 22.07
C ASP A 94 2.92 -8.49 21.32
N ARG A 95 2.28 -9.33 20.50
CA ARG A 95 1.16 -8.93 19.62
C ARG A 95 -0.16 -8.66 20.34
N SER A 96 -0.48 -9.48 21.34
CA SER A 96 -1.81 -9.51 21.96
C SER A 96 -1.85 -8.91 23.37
N ILE A 97 -0.75 -9.02 24.14
CA ILE A 97 -0.68 -8.49 25.51
C ILE A 97 -0.03 -7.10 25.51
N LEU A 98 1.18 -6.98 24.95
CA LEU A 98 1.89 -5.70 24.87
C LEU A 98 1.33 -4.78 23.78
N GLY A 99 0.70 -5.36 22.75
CA GLY A 99 0.18 -4.62 21.60
C GLY A 99 1.26 -4.07 20.69
N LYS A 100 2.47 -4.67 20.69
CA LYS A 100 3.50 -4.31 19.72
C LYS A 100 3.03 -4.63 18.30
N SER A 101 3.43 -3.77 17.38
CA SER A 101 3.17 -3.89 15.96
C SER A 101 4.49 -3.84 15.20
N ARG A 102 4.56 -4.49 14.03
CA ARG A 102 5.64 -4.20 13.07
C ARG A 102 5.65 -2.72 12.73
N THR A 103 6.85 -2.18 12.60
CA THR A 103 7.05 -0.86 12.01
C THR A 103 6.70 -0.92 10.52
N TRP A 104 6.10 0.14 10.01
CA TRP A 104 5.95 0.38 8.59
C TRP A 104 6.49 1.76 8.27
N PHE A 105 6.85 1.95 7.01
CA PHE A 105 7.34 3.20 6.46
C PHE A 105 6.29 3.74 5.48
N SER A 106 6.26 5.06 5.31
CA SER A 106 5.46 5.70 4.26
C SER A 106 6.42 6.35 3.28
N LEU A 107 6.37 5.94 2.02
CA LEU A 107 7.07 6.57 0.91
C LEU A 107 6.07 7.48 0.21
N GLU A 108 6.30 8.78 0.23
CA GLU A 108 5.31 9.78 -0.19
C GLU A 108 5.86 10.64 -1.33
N MET A 109 5.04 10.82 -2.36
CA MET A 109 5.26 11.77 -3.44
C MET A 109 4.14 12.79 -3.39
N VAL A 110 4.48 14.05 -3.20
CA VAL A 110 3.52 15.10 -2.86
C VAL A 110 3.76 16.28 -3.78
N SER A 111 2.73 16.73 -4.48
CA SER A 111 2.71 18.00 -5.19
C SER A 111 1.95 19.02 -4.36
N LEU A 112 2.63 20.12 -4.03
CA LEU A 112 2.05 21.30 -3.39
C LEU A 112 2.13 22.45 -4.39
N GLU A 113 1.00 22.79 -5.02
CA GLU A 113 0.93 23.85 -6.03
C GLU A 113 1.92 23.64 -7.19
N GLY A 114 2.06 22.40 -7.64
CA GLY A 114 2.99 22.00 -8.70
C GLY A 114 4.40 21.65 -8.20
N ASN A 115 4.78 22.03 -6.98
CA ASN A 115 6.10 21.69 -6.44
C ASN A 115 6.13 20.24 -5.94
N VAL A 116 6.81 19.37 -6.69
CA VAL A 116 6.93 17.95 -6.37
C VAL A 116 7.99 17.74 -5.29
N ARG A 117 7.62 17.04 -4.21
CA ARG A 117 8.47 16.71 -3.07
C ARG A 117 8.37 15.24 -2.72
N PHE A 118 9.50 14.68 -2.27
CA PHE A 118 9.59 13.31 -1.78
C PHE A 118 9.70 13.32 -0.26
N PHE A 119 8.91 12.48 0.40
CA PHE A 119 9.01 12.30 1.84
C PHE A 119 9.10 10.83 2.24
N ILE A 120 9.81 10.58 3.33
CA ILE A 120 9.77 9.30 4.04
C ILE A 120 9.29 9.55 5.46
N TRP A 121 8.19 8.91 5.82
CA TRP A 121 7.69 8.90 7.19
C TRP A 121 8.12 7.62 7.91
N THR A 122 8.59 7.76 9.13
CA THR A 122 9.16 6.65 9.91
C THR A 122 9.16 6.93 11.42
N GLU A 123 9.61 5.95 12.20
CA GLU A 123 9.94 6.13 13.63
C GLU A 123 11.35 6.73 13.78
N ALA A 124 11.54 7.64 14.74
CA ALA A 124 12.79 8.38 14.94
C ALA A 124 14.04 7.48 15.10
N LYS A 125 13.86 6.26 15.65
CA LYS A 125 14.93 5.28 15.81
C LYS A 125 15.55 4.80 14.48
N PHE A 126 14.80 4.87 13.38
CA PHE A 126 15.25 4.47 12.05
C PHE A 126 15.87 5.62 11.24
N LYS A 127 15.89 6.85 11.77
CA LYS A 127 16.44 8.04 11.10
C LYS A 127 17.87 7.80 10.59
N LYS A 128 18.78 7.42 11.49
CA LYS A 128 20.20 7.18 11.17
C LYS A 128 20.39 6.04 10.16
N LEU A 129 19.57 4.98 10.26
CA LEU A 129 19.61 3.87 9.32
C LEU A 129 19.22 4.37 7.92
N LEU A 130 18.15 5.15 7.83
CA LEU A 130 17.65 5.69 6.57
C LEU A 130 18.63 6.67 5.91
N GLU A 131 19.18 7.60 6.70
CA GLU A 131 20.18 8.55 6.23
C GLU A 131 21.42 7.83 5.68
N SER A 132 21.99 6.89 6.44
CA SER A 132 23.19 6.15 6.01
C SER A 132 22.95 5.32 4.74
N GLN A 133 21.80 4.65 4.63
CA GLN A 133 21.48 3.84 3.44
C GLN A 133 21.17 4.69 2.21
N LEU A 134 20.48 5.83 2.38
CA LEU A 134 20.26 6.77 1.28
C LEU A 134 21.55 7.40 0.81
N TYR A 135 22.41 7.90 1.72
CA TYR A 135 23.68 8.51 1.33
C TYR A 135 24.63 7.50 0.67
N ALA A 136 24.60 6.23 1.08
CA ALA A 136 25.39 5.18 0.45
C ALA A 136 25.01 4.95 -1.03
N GLN A 137 23.71 5.02 -1.35
CA GLN A 137 23.22 4.82 -2.72
C GLN A 137 23.20 6.12 -3.53
N TYR A 138 22.92 7.25 -2.87
CA TYR A 138 22.74 8.57 -3.43
C TYR A 138 23.52 9.64 -2.64
N PRO A 139 24.85 9.76 -2.84
CA PRO A 139 25.69 10.68 -2.06
C PRO A 139 25.33 12.17 -2.19
N GLY A 140 24.63 12.57 -3.25
CA GLY A 140 24.25 13.96 -3.51
C GLY A 140 22.87 14.37 -3.01
N VAL A 141 22.11 13.45 -2.40
CA VAL A 141 20.80 13.76 -1.80
C VAL A 141 21.01 14.54 -0.52
N GLU A 142 20.07 15.42 -0.17
CA GLU A 142 20.00 16.02 1.17
C GLU A 142 18.71 15.57 1.87
N ILE A 143 18.82 15.22 3.15
CA ILE A 143 17.70 14.73 3.94
C ILE A 143 17.42 15.73 5.07
N PHE A 144 16.20 16.25 5.13
CA PHE A 144 15.77 17.22 6.15
C PHE A 144 14.61 16.67 6.96
N GLU A 145 14.68 16.78 8.28
CA GLU A 145 13.51 16.53 9.12
C GLU A 145 12.57 17.74 9.05
N VAL A 146 11.33 17.51 8.64
CA VAL A 146 10.35 18.58 8.41
C VAL A 146 9.05 18.32 9.19
N PRO A 147 8.32 19.37 9.56
CA PRO A 147 6.96 19.22 10.05
C PRO A 147 6.06 18.52 9.03
N ASP A 148 5.14 17.69 9.52
CA ASP A 148 4.18 16.96 8.68
C ASP A 148 3.30 17.92 7.88
N TYR A 149 3.46 17.93 6.54
CA TYR A 149 2.75 18.84 5.64
C TYR A 149 1.23 18.68 5.73
N THR A 150 0.74 17.50 6.09
CA THR A 150 -0.70 17.22 6.24
C THR A 150 -1.35 17.98 7.40
N LYS A 151 -0.55 18.59 8.29
CA LYS A 151 -1.03 19.47 9.37
C LYS A 151 -1.41 20.86 8.87
N PHE A 152 -0.79 21.32 7.79
CA PHE A 152 -1.07 22.65 7.22
C PHE A 152 -2.34 22.68 6.36
N THR A 153 -2.81 21.51 5.93
CA THR A 153 -4.09 21.38 5.23
C THR A 153 -5.17 20.99 6.23
N ALA A 154 -6.07 21.93 6.54
CA ALA A 154 -7.29 21.66 7.28
C ALA A 154 -8.42 21.39 6.29
N LEU A 155 -8.90 20.15 6.24
CA LEU A 155 -9.98 19.78 5.33
C LEU A 155 -11.29 20.41 5.79
N ASP A 156 -11.67 21.50 5.14
CA ASP A 156 -12.98 22.10 5.26
C ASP A 156 -13.80 21.79 4.00
N LEU A 157 -14.69 20.81 4.09
CA LEU A 157 -15.54 20.38 2.96
C LEU A 157 -16.54 21.46 2.50
N SER A 158 -16.68 22.57 3.23
CA SER A 158 -17.48 23.72 2.79
C SER A 158 -16.78 24.52 1.69
N ASN A 159 -15.45 24.61 1.72
CA ASN A 159 -14.64 25.41 0.78
C ASN A 159 -13.72 24.57 -0.11
N MET A 160 -13.34 23.38 0.34
CA MET A 160 -12.46 22.46 -0.37
C MET A 160 -13.21 21.25 -0.92
N SER A 161 -12.72 20.72 -2.03
CA SER A 161 -13.11 19.43 -2.56
C SER A 161 -11.94 18.45 -2.43
N LEU A 162 -12.26 17.25 -1.95
CA LEU A 162 -11.32 16.14 -1.86
C LEU A 162 -11.83 14.99 -2.71
N TRP A 163 -10.91 14.37 -3.45
CA TRP A 163 -11.07 13.05 -4.01
C TRP A 163 -9.93 12.17 -3.51
N GLY A 164 -10.21 10.91 -3.18
CA GLY A 164 -9.17 9.97 -2.82
C GLY A 164 -9.56 8.54 -3.15
N ASN A 165 -8.53 7.71 -3.27
CA ASN A 165 -8.66 6.29 -3.53
C ASN A 165 -7.53 5.51 -2.85
N GLU A 166 -7.76 4.22 -2.67
CA GLU A 166 -6.70 3.24 -2.47
C GLU A 166 -6.47 2.51 -3.80
N PHE A 167 -5.27 2.00 -4.04
CA PHE A 167 -5.01 1.12 -5.18
C PHE A 167 -4.89 -0.32 -4.70
N ILE A 168 -5.37 -1.24 -5.51
CA ILE A 168 -5.23 -2.69 -5.31
C ILE A 168 -4.72 -3.32 -6.60
N LEU A 169 -4.21 -4.54 -6.50
CA LEU A 169 -3.80 -5.30 -7.67
C LEU A 169 -5.00 -5.83 -8.46
N THR A 170 -4.78 -6.05 -9.75
CA THR A 170 -5.79 -6.56 -10.68
C THR A 170 -5.82 -8.08 -10.64
N LYS A 171 -4.66 -8.71 -10.56
CA LYS A 171 -4.49 -10.15 -10.30
C LYS A 171 -3.94 -10.35 -8.88
N ASP A 172 -4.13 -11.54 -8.34
CA ASP A 172 -3.59 -11.87 -7.04
C ASP A 172 -2.06 -12.08 -7.11
N ASP A 173 -1.37 -11.81 -6.01
CA ASP A 173 0.03 -12.24 -5.80
C ASP A 173 0.14 -13.73 -6.15
N PRO A 174 1.15 -14.18 -6.92
CA PRO A 174 2.51 -13.64 -7.02
C PRO A 174 2.85 -13.00 -8.38
N TYR A 175 1.86 -12.74 -9.24
CA TYR A 175 2.12 -12.10 -10.54
C TYR A 175 2.66 -10.67 -10.32
N PRO A 176 3.84 -10.34 -10.86
CA PRO A 176 4.42 -9.01 -10.66
C PRO A 176 3.75 -7.95 -11.53
N ILE A 177 3.87 -6.68 -11.15
CA ILE A 177 3.68 -5.54 -12.04
C ILE A 177 4.83 -5.47 -13.06
N LYS A 178 4.68 -4.63 -14.09
CA LYS A 178 5.79 -4.33 -14.99
C LYS A 178 6.87 -3.57 -14.22
N THR A 179 8.10 -4.10 -14.20
CA THR A 179 9.20 -3.55 -13.39
C THR A 179 10.20 -2.77 -14.23
N TYR A 180 11.12 -2.06 -13.58
CA TYR A 180 12.20 -1.32 -14.24
C TYR A 180 13.09 -2.21 -15.12
N VAL A 181 13.20 -3.51 -14.82
CA VAL A 181 13.92 -4.50 -15.64
C VAL A 181 13.19 -4.72 -16.97
N ASP A 182 11.86 -4.76 -16.95
CA ASP A 182 11.06 -4.89 -18.18
C ASP A 182 11.11 -3.62 -19.05
N TYR A 183 11.48 -2.47 -18.45
CA TYR A 183 11.80 -1.23 -19.15
C TYR A 183 13.27 -1.16 -19.60
N GLY A 184 14.10 -2.15 -19.28
CA GLY A 184 15.50 -2.22 -19.67
C GLY A 184 16.42 -1.27 -18.89
N LEU A 185 15.99 -0.73 -17.75
CA LEU A 185 16.77 0.19 -16.92
C LEU A 185 17.89 -0.51 -16.14
N ASP A 186 17.96 -1.83 -16.21
CA ASP A 186 19.04 -2.68 -15.69
C ASP A 186 20.22 -2.82 -16.66
N ARG A 187 20.00 -2.56 -17.96
CA ARG A 187 21.01 -2.73 -19.00
C ARG A 187 22.07 -1.63 -18.92
N GLN A 188 23.34 -2.04 -18.93
CA GLN A 188 24.47 -1.12 -18.98
C GLN A 188 24.68 -0.60 -20.42
N GLY A 189 24.99 0.69 -20.57
CA GLY A 189 25.35 1.30 -21.85
C GLY A 189 24.22 2.04 -22.59
N ILE A 190 23.02 2.12 -22.03
CA ILE A 190 21.96 3.01 -22.55
C ILE A 190 22.32 4.45 -22.19
N GLU A 191 22.33 5.35 -23.17
CA GLU A 191 22.51 6.78 -22.94
C GLU A 191 21.38 7.31 -22.05
N ASP A 192 21.68 8.31 -21.20
CA ASP A 192 20.70 8.79 -20.22
C ASP A 192 19.40 9.30 -20.89
N GLU A 193 19.47 9.80 -22.12
CA GLU A 193 18.34 10.32 -22.90
C GLU A 193 17.42 9.23 -23.45
N GLU A 194 17.95 8.03 -23.73
CA GLU A 194 17.17 6.90 -24.24
C GLU A 194 16.47 6.10 -23.13
N LYS A 195 16.75 6.42 -21.86
CA LYS A 195 16.16 5.75 -20.71
C LYS A 195 14.72 6.17 -20.51
N ILE A 196 13.80 5.26 -20.80
CA ILE A 196 12.38 5.41 -20.49
C ILE A 196 12.16 5.08 -19.01
N ASP A 197 12.14 6.11 -18.18
CA ASP A 197 11.85 5.97 -16.75
C ASP A 197 10.33 5.86 -16.53
N PRO A 198 9.84 4.76 -15.93
CA PRO A 198 8.43 4.59 -15.67
C PRO A 198 7.89 5.64 -14.70
N MET A 199 8.66 6.28 -13.82
CA MET A 199 8.10 7.31 -12.94
C MET A 199 7.85 8.67 -13.62
N SER A 200 8.39 8.90 -14.82
CA SER A 200 8.29 10.21 -15.50
C SER A 200 6.85 10.71 -15.64
N PRO A 201 5.87 9.90 -16.12
CA PRO A 201 4.49 10.38 -16.26
C PRO A 201 3.81 10.70 -14.92
N VAL A 202 4.19 10.02 -13.83
CA VAL A 202 3.70 10.36 -12.47
C VAL A 202 4.26 11.71 -12.04
N LEU A 203 5.54 11.96 -12.27
CA LEU A 203 6.20 13.19 -11.86
C LEU A 203 5.76 14.40 -12.69
N GLU A 204 5.58 14.23 -14.00
CA GLU A 204 5.01 15.24 -14.87
C GLU A 204 3.58 15.60 -14.46
N PHE A 205 2.74 14.60 -14.18
CA PHE A 205 1.39 14.82 -13.68
C PHE A 205 1.38 15.58 -12.35
N LEU A 206 2.22 15.18 -11.39
CA LEU A 206 2.38 15.90 -10.13
C LEU A 206 2.88 17.33 -10.35
N GLY A 207 3.78 17.53 -11.31
CA GLY A 207 4.37 18.82 -11.63
C GLY A 207 3.44 19.78 -12.39
N ALA A 208 2.44 19.27 -13.12
CA ALA A 208 1.51 20.05 -13.93
C ALA A 208 0.36 20.71 -13.11
N ILE A 209 0.27 20.40 -11.82
CA ILE A 209 -0.79 20.90 -10.93
C ILE A 209 -0.65 22.39 -10.66
N GLY A 210 -1.79 23.11 -10.64
CA GLY A 210 -1.85 24.55 -10.49
C GLY A 210 -1.80 25.03 -9.04
N LYS A 211 -1.80 26.36 -8.86
CA LYS A 211 -1.87 27.00 -7.53
C LYS A 211 -3.20 26.69 -6.84
N GLY A 212 -3.18 26.40 -5.54
CA GLY A 212 -4.37 26.04 -4.77
C GLY A 212 -4.83 24.58 -4.94
N GLU A 213 -4.06 23.76 -5.65
CA GLU A 213 -4.28 22.32 -5.81
C GLU A 213 -3.14 21.54 -5.15
N GLN A 214 -3.47 20.37 -4.61
CA GLN A 214 -2.52 19.47 -3.97
C GLN A 214 -2.81 18.02 -4.34
N LEU A 215 -1.75 17.28 -4.69
CA LEU A 215 -1.82 15.84 -4.96
C LEU A 215 -0.86 15.08 -4.07
N TRP A 216 -1.36 14.07 -3.37
CA TRP A 216 -0.56 13.30 -2.44
C TRP A 216 -0.67 11.82 -2.78
N ILE A 217 0.47 11.19 -3.09
CA ILE A 217 0.61 9.74 -3.26
C ILE A 217 1.36 9.20 -2.05
N GLN A 218 0.80 8.17 -1.44
CA GLN A 218 1.33 7.53 -0.25
C GLN A 218 1.45 6.02 -0.48
N ILE A 219 2.66 5.50 -0.40
CA ILE A 219 2.99 4.09 -0.52
C ILE A 219 3.45 3.61 0.87
N MET A 220 2.56 2.92 1.58
CA MET A 220 2.84 2.36 2.88
C MET A 220 3.47 0.98 2.71
N VAL A 221 4.65 0.78 3.28
CA VAL A 221 5.44 -0.46 3.14
C VAL A 221 5.82 -1.03 4.48
N ARG A 222 5.74 -2.35 4.60
CA ARG A 222 6.14 -3.10 5.80
C ARG A 222 6.76 -4.42 5.37
N ALA A 223 7.79 -4.88 6.07
CA ALA A 223 8.39 -6.18 5.81
C ALA A 223 7.32 -7.30 5.86
N HIS A 224 7.28 -8.12 4.80
CA HIS A 224 6.35 -9.23 4.71
C HIS A 224 6.68 -10.30 5.76
N LYS A 225 5.65 -11.00 6.22
CA LYS A 225 5.73 -12.22 7.04
C LYS A 225 4.64 -13.17 6.57
N LYS A 226 4.79 -14.46 6.91
CA LYS A 226 3.75 -15.50 6.73
C LYS A 226 2.43 -15.06 7.38
N ASN A 227 1.61 -14.36 6.61
CA ASN A 227 0.37 -13.73 7.08
C ASN A 227 -0.82 -14.04 6.17
N PHE A 228 -0.59 -14.59 4.98
CA PHE A 228 -1.69 -15.02 4.11
C PHE A 228 -2.34 -16.23 4.72
N ARG A 229 -3.60 -16.09 5.13
CA ARG A 229 -4.38 -17.22 5.62
C ARG A 229 -4.56 -18.20 4.47
N LYS A 230 -4.10 -19.43 4.66
CA LYS A 230 -4.50 -20.54 3.83
C LYS A 230 -5.96 -20.82 4.12
N GLU A 231 -6.80 -20.83 3.08
CA GLU A 231 -8.12 -21.41 3.20
C GLU A 231 -7.96 -22.92 3.37
N LEU A 232 -8.04 -23.35 4.63
CA LEU A 232 -8.10 -24.78 4.94
C LEU A 232 -9.50 -25.26 4.63
N GLU A 233 -9.60 -26.32 3.83
CA GLU A 233 -10.86 -27.04 3.65
C GLU A 233 -11.37 -27.55 5.00
N TRP A 234 -12.68 -27.69 5.12
CA TRP A 234 -13.31 -28.15 6.37
C TRP A 234 -12.76 -29.50 6.83
N LYS A 235 -12.44 -30.43 5.91
CA LYS A 235 -11.80 -31.71 6.22
C LYS A 235 -10.43 -31.55 6.85
N ASP A 236 -9.57 -30.73 6.26
CA ASP A 236 -8.21 -30.47 6.77
C ASP A 236 -8.21 -29.87 8.16
N ARG A 237 -9.20 -29.02 8.48
CA ARG A 237 -9.33 -28.41 9.82
C ARG A 237 -9.54 -29.43 10.92
N PHE A 238 -10.36 -30.45 10.64
CA PHE A 238 -10.68 -31.50 11.60
C PHE A 238 -9.61 -32.59 11.64
N GLU A 239 -9.09 -33.04 10.49
CA GLU A 239 -8.06 -34.09 10.43
C GLU A 239 -6.71 -33.63 11.00
N LYS A 240 -6.32 -32.37 10.76
CA LYS A 240 -5.02 -31.84 11.22
C LYS A 240 -5.13 -31.07 12.53
N MET A 241 -6.34 -30.92 13.10
CA MET A 241 -6.64 -30.03 14.23
C MET A 241 -6.06 -28.60 14.06
N GLN A 242 -5.94 -28.14 12.81
CA GLN A 242 -5.39 -26.83 12.49
C GLN A 242 -6.51 -25.88 12.06
N TRP A 243 -6.73 -24.84 12.87
CA TRP A 243 -7.82 -23.89 12.68
C TRP A 243 -7.42 -22.67 11.83
N SER A 244 -6.11 -22.50 11.61
CA SER A 244 -5.53 -21.51 10.71
C SER A 244 -4.14 -21.96 10.28
N ASP A 245 -3.88 -21.92 8.98
CA ASP A 245 -2.54 -22.06 8.42
C ASP A 245 -2.20 -20.77 7.66
N SER A 246 -0.91 -20.45 7.57
CA SER A 246 -0.43 -19.26 6.87
C SER A 246 0.75 -19.60 5.98
N TYR A 247 0.63 -19.30 4.70
CA TYR A 247 1.71 -19.51 3.75
C TYR A 247 2.51 -18.23 3.53
N ASP A 248 3.75 -18.42 3.07
CA ASP A 248 4.58 -17.32 2.58
C ASP A 248 4.23 -17.00 1.13
N TRP A 249 4.26 -15.73 0.72
CA TRP A 249 3.97 -15.36 -0.67
C TRP A 249 4.87 -16.08 -1.69
N THR A 250 6.09 -16.44 -1.27
CA THR A 250 7.05 -17.24 -2.04
C THR A 250 6.58 -18.68 -2.29
N GLU A 251 5.86 -19.29 -1.34
CA GLU A 251 5.29 -20.64 -1.47
C GLU A 251 4.14 -20.64 -2.49
N LYS A 252 3.26 -19.63 -2.42
CA LYS A 252 2.22 -19.39 -3.44
C LYS A 252 2.82 -19.16 -4.83
N GLY A 253 3.92 -18.40 -4.88
CA GLY A 253 4.81 -18.27 -6.03
C GLY A 253 5.15 -19.58 -6.71
N LYS A 254 5.69 -20.52 -5.93
CA LYS A 254 6.09 -21.84 -6.41
C LYS A 254 4.88 -22.69 -6.83
N GLU A 255 3.76 -22.59 -6.12
CA GLU A 255 2.52 -23.28 -6.48
C GLU A 255 1.95 -22.77 -7.82
N GLU A 256 1.88 -21.46 -8.02
CA GLU A 256 1.44 -20.86 -9.29
C GLU A 256 2.38 -21.21 -10.44
N LYS A 257 3.71 -21.17 -10.22
CA LYS A 257 4.68 -21.68 -11.20
C LYS A 257 4.39 -23.14 -11.57
N LYS A 258 4.11 -24.00 -10.57
CA LYS A 258 3.77 -25.40 -10.82
C LYS A 258 2.47 -25.55 -11.63
N LYS A 259 1.46 -24.71 -11.37
CA LYS A 259 0.21 -24.67 -12.17
C LYS A 259 0.47 -24.23 -13.61
N LEU A 260 1.27 -23.18 -13.80
CA LEU A 260 1.66 -22.71 -15.14
C LEU A 260 2.41 -23.80 -15.93
N LEU A 261 3.33 -24.51 -15.28
CA LEU A 261 4.03 -25.65 -15.89
C LEU A 261 3.12 -26.84 -16.14
N ALA A 262 2.14 -27.10 -15.27
CA ALA A 262 1.15 -28.17 -15.47
C ALA A 262 0.25 -27.90 -16.69
N ASN A 263 -0.05 -26.63 -16.98
CA ASN A 263 -0.80 -26.23 -18.18
C ASN A 263 -0.01 -26.43 -19.49
N LEU A 264 1.28 -26.78 -19.41
CA LEU A 264 2.10 -27.17 -20.57
C LEU A 264 2.08 -28.68 -20.85
N VAL A 265 1.46 -29.48 -19.97
CA VAL A 265 1.31 -30.93 -20.16
C VAL A 265 0.30 -31.18 -21.27
N THR A 266 0.77 -31.81 -22.35
CA THR A 266 -0.04 -32.01 -23.57
C THR A 266 -0.88 -33.28 -23.52
N ASP A 267 -0.55 -34.21 -22.63
CA ASP A 267 -1.20 -35.52 -22.50
C ASP A 267 -1.32 -35.91 -21.02
N GLU A 268 -2.55 -36.07 -20.50
CA GLU A 268 -2.79 -36.38 -19.08
C GLU A 268 -2.27 -37.76 -18.66
N LYS A 269 -2.07 -38.68 -19.63
CA LYS A 269 -1.59 -40.05 -19.37
C LYS A 269 -0.07 -40.17 -19.35
N ASP A 270 0.65 -39.28 -20.04
CA ASP A 270 2.11 -39.26 -20.08
C ASP A 270 2.64 -37.87 -19.70
N LYS A 271 2.84 -37.68 -18.40
CA LYS A 271 3.31 -36.41 -17.78
C LYS A 271 4.71 -35.98 -18.22
N THR A 272 5.38 -36.76 -19.09
CA THR A 272 6.70 -36.42 -19.64
C THR A 272 6.61 -35.63 -20.96
N LYS A 273 5.45 -35.61 -21.64
CA LYS A 273 5.24 -34.85 -22.88
C LYS A 273 4.73 -33.43 -22.62
N ASN A 274 5.67 -32.53 -22.38
CA ASN A 274 5.38 -31.10 -22.26
C ASN A 274 5.58 -30.39 -23.60
N ARG A 275 4.65 -29.51 -23.98
CA ARG A 275 4.92 -28.55 -25.06
C ARG A 275 5.93 -27.51 -24.57
N PRO A 276 6.80 -26.98 -25.46
CA PRO A 276 7.60 -25.84 -25.09
C PRO A 276 6.67 -24.66 -24.74
N PRO A 277 6.99 -23.89 -23.69
CA PRO A 277 6.24 -22.69 -23.37
C PRO A 277 6.30 -21.71 -24.54
N THR A 278 5.20 -21.00 -24.78
CA THR A 278 5.20 -19.86 -25.69
C THR A 278 6.09 -18.75 -25.12
N LYS A 279 6.60 -17.84 -25.98
CA LYS A 279 7.44 -16.72 -25.53
C LYS A 279 6.79 -15.91 -24.39
N VAL A 280 5.47 -15.72 -24.46
CA VAL A 280 4.70 -15.01 -23.43
C VAL A 280 4.68 -15.78 -22.11
N GLU A 281 4.44 -17.10 -22.16
CA GLU A 281 4.44 -17.94 -20.95
C GLU A 281 5.83 -18.01 -20.31
N SER A 282 6.89 -18.11 -21.12
CA SER A 282 8.28 -18.07 -20.63
C SER A 282 8.57 -16.75 -19.90
N GLN A 283 8.17 -15.61 -20.46
CA GLN A 283 8.34 -14.30 -19.83
C GLN A 283 7.61 -14.20 -18.48
N VAL A 284 6.37 -14.72 -18.41
CA VAL A 284 5.60 -14.71 -17.16
C VAL A 284 6.25 -15.60 -16.10
N ILE A 285 6.70 -16.80 -16.48
CA ILE A 285 7.37 -17.74 -15.57
C ILE A 285 8.66 -17.11 -15.02
N GLU A 286 9.50 -16.54 -15.89
CA GLU A 286 10.75 -15.89 -15.52
C GLU A 286 10.51 -14.68 -14.60
N ALA A 287 9.53 -13.84 -14.92
CA ALA A 287 9.17 -12.69 -14.09
C ALA A 287 8.70 -13.10 -12.69
N VAL A 288 7.86 -14.14 -12.60
CA VAL A 288 7.40 -14.69 -11.31
C VAL A 288 8.57 -15.26 -10.51
N GLU A 289 9.47 -16.01 -11.15
CA GLU A 289 10.67 -16.57 -10.50
C GLU A 289 11.57 -15.47 -9.93
N ARG A 290 11.84 -14.44 -10.74
CA ARG A 290 12.62 -13.26 -10.31
C ARG A 290 11.96 -12.58 -9.12
N ASN A 291 10.64 -12.36 -9.19
CA ASN A 291 9.89 -11.68 -8.14
C ASN A 291 10.02 -12.39 -6.78
N ILE A 292 9.82 -13.71 -6.76
CA ILE A 292 9.83 -14.53 -5.54
C ILE A 292 11.19 -14.55 -4.83
N THR A 293 12.29 -14.37 -5.57
CA THR A 293 13.64 -14.39 -4.98
C THR A 293 13.98 -13.13 -4.18
N LYS A 294 13.22 -12.06 -4.38
CA LYS A 294 13.49 -10.74 -3.79
C LYS A 294 12.72 -10.55 -2.47
N PRO A 295 13.17 -9.69 -1.56
CA PRO A 295 12.42 -9.38 -0.33
C PRO A 295 11.03 -8.83 -0.65
N GLY A 296 10.00 -9.41 -0.05
CA GLY A 296 8.61 -8.99 -0.20
C GLY A 296 8.18 -7.98 0.88
N PHE A 297 7.34 -7.04 0.50
CA PHE A 297 6.76 -6.02 1.38
C PHE A 297 5.24 -6.07 1.33
N ASP A 298 4.59 -6.10 2.48
CA ASP A 298 3.16 -5.79 2.59
C ASP A 298 2.98 -4.30 2.22
N CYS A 299 2.19 -4.03 1.19
CA CYS A 299 2.04 -2.71 0.60
C CYS A 299 0.59 -2.21 0.62
N GLY A 300 0.46 -0.89 0.66
CA GLY A 300 -0.78 -0.17 0.50
C GLY A 300 -0.55 1.18 -0.15
N ILE A 301 -1.20 1.43 -1.28
CA ILE A 301 -1.04 2.70 -2.00
C ILE A 301 -2.33 3.50 -1.88
N ARG A 302 -2.19 4.78 -1.57
CA ARG A 302 -3.29 5.74 -1.44
C ARG A 302 -2.99 7.00 -2.23
N GLY A 303 -3.95 7.45 -3.03
CA GLY A 303 -3.93 8.74 -3.72
C GLY A 303 -4.95 9.68 -3.11
N ILE A 304 -4.56 10.95 -2.92
CA ILE A 304 -5.45 12.03 -2.49
C ILE A 304 -5.24 13.23 -3.41
N TYR A 305 -6.34 13.83 -3.86
CA TYR A 305 -6.39 15.10 -4.57
C TYR A 305 -7.25 16.06 -3.78
N ILE A 306 -6.68 17.21 -3.41
CA ILE A 306 -7.33 18.26 -2.64
C ILE A 306 -7.18 19.56 -3.43
N ALA A 307 -8.28 20.27 -3.60
CA ALA A 307 -8.27 21.61 -4.16
C ALA A 307 -9.39 22.45 -3.54
N GLU A 308 -9.27 23.76 -3.64
CA GLU A 308 -10.40 24.66 -3.44
C GLU A 308 -11.52 24.33 -4.45
N LYS A 309 -12.79 24.49 -4.06
CA LYS A 309 -13.93 24.02 -4.88
C LYS A 309 -14.00 24.64 -6.28
N ASP A 310 -13.56 25.88 -6.40
CA ASP A 310 -13.47 26.64 -7.64
C ASP A 310 -12.32 26.17 -8.54
N LYS A 311 -11.26 25.62 -7.96
CA LYS A 311 -10.06 25.13 -8.67
C LYS A 311 -10.05 23.62 -8.89
N PHE A 312 -11.01 22.91 -8.31
CA PHE A 312 -11.08 21.46 -8.42
C PHE A 312 -11.36 21.02 -9.86
N ASN A 313 -10.38 20.37 -10.47
CA ASN A 313 -10.48 19.83 -11.82
C ASN A 313 -10.67 18.31 -11.78
N PRO A 314 -11.84 17.78 -12.19
CA PRO A 314 -12.08 16.33 -12.26
C PRO A 314 -11.10 15.57 -13.17
N ILE A 315 -10.48 16.23 -14.16
CA ILE A 315 -9.49 15.59 -15.04
C ILE A 315 -8.28 15.08 -14.24
N ASN A 316 -7.92 15.75 -13.13
CA ASN A 316 -6.83 15.31 -12.26
C ASN A 316 -7.13 13.97 -11.56
N ILE A 317 -8.41 13.59 -11.43
CA ILE A 317 -8.79 12.24 -10.95
C ILE A 317 -8.38 11.19 -11.99
N THR A 318 -8.67 11.45 -13.26
CA THR A 318 -8.25 10.58 -14.38
C THR A 318 -6.73 10.58 -14.54
N GLY A 319 -6.06 11.71 -14.32
CA GLY A 319 -4.60 11.80 -14.28
C GLY A 319 -3.99 10.92 -13.19
N MET A 320 -4.51 11.00 -11.95
CA MET A 320 -4.03 10.20 -10.81
C MET A 320 -4.25 8.70 -11.01
N THR A 321 -5.40 8.29 -11.55
CA THR A 321 -5.65 6.88 -11.84
C THR A 321 -4.92 6.38 -13.08
N GLY A 322 -4.71 7.26 -14.06
CA GLY A 322 -4.00 6.99 -15.31
C GLY A 322 -2.49 6.83 -15.12
N SER A 323 -1.89 7.58 -14.20
CA SER A 323 -0.44 7.55 -13.93
C SER A 323 0.04 6.17 -13.45
N PHE A 324 -0.83 5.37 -12.82
CA PHE A 324 -0.50 4.01 -12.42
C PHE A 324 -0.65 2.96 -13.54
N LYS A 325 -1.25 3.29 -14.69
CA LYS A 325 -1.47 2.34 -15.78
C LYS A 325 -0.17 1.89 -16.47
N GLN A 326 0.87 2.69 -16.42
CA GLN A 326 2.18 2.34 -16.98
C GLN A 326 2.84 1.12 -16.31
N TYR A 327 2.46 0.82 -15.07
CA TYR A 327 2.94 -0.37 -14.37
C TYR A 327 2.14 -1.62 -14.72
N ASN A 328 1.04 -1.47 -15.47
CA ASN A 328 0.18 -2.59 -15.83
C ASN A 328 0.77 -3.35 -17.02
N SER A 329 0.74 -4.68 -16.93
CA SER A 329 1.03 -5.57 -18.04
C SER A 329 -0.22 -6.38 -18.38
N GLY A 330 -0.51 -6.55 -19.68
CA GLY A 330 -1.66 -7.37 -20.11
C GLY A 330 -1.54 -8.84 -19.66
N ASN A 331 -0.32 -9.35 -19.59
CA ASN A 331 -0.05 -10.74 -19.22
C ASN A 331 0.25 -10.91 -17.73
N MET A 332 0.74 -9.86 -17.06
CA MET A 332 1.08 -9.88 -15.62
C MET A 332 0.05 -9.08 -14.80
N ASN A 333 0.49 -8.40 -13.74
CA ASN A 333 -0.36 -7.66 -12.83
C ASN A 333 -0.42 -6.16 -13.18
N GLY A 334 -1.23 -5.43 -12.42
CA GLY A 334 -1.40 -4.00 -12.56
C GLY A 334 -2.28 -3.42 -11.45
N PHE A 335 -2.30 -2.10 -11.35
CA PHE A 335 -3.07 -1.37 -10.36
C PHE A 335 -4.46 -0.99 -10.87
N ARG A 336 -5.44 -1.07 -9.96
CA ARG A 336 -6.79 -0.55 -10.15
C ARG A 336 -7.26 0.20 -8.90
N PRO A 337 -8.09 1.25 -9.06
CA PRO A 337 -8.62 1.99 -7.92
C PRO A 337 -9.62 1.14 -7.12
N ASN A 338 -9.61 1.35 -5.80
CA ASN A 338 -10.50 0.77 -4.80
C ASN A 338 -10.80 1.84 -3.73
N ARG A 339 -11.85 1.63 -2.94
CA ARG A 339 -12.25 2.55 -1.85
C ARG A 339 -12.28 4.01 -2.32
N VAL A 340 -12.84 4.24 -3.51
CA VAL A 340 -12.91 5.57 -4.13
C VAL A 340 -13.93 6.42 -3.38
N THR A 341 -13.63 7.69 -3.13
CA THR A 341 -14.59 8.65 -2.57
C THR A 341 -15.56 9.12 -3.66
N GLY A 342 -16.47 8.24 -4.06
CA GLY A 342 -17.50 8.49 -5.06
C GLY A 342 -18.61 7.47 -4.99
N PHE A 343 -19.76 7.81 -5.59
CA PHE A 343 -20.91 6.92 -5.75
C PHE A 343 -21.24 6.80 -7.23
N ASP A 344 -21.69 5.63 -7.64
CA ASP A 344 -22.06 5.37 -9.04
C ASP A 344 -23.37 6.07 -9.40
N TYR A 345 -24.27 6.22 -8.42
CA TYR A 345 -25.60 6.78 -8.63
C TYR A 345 -25.94 7.90 -7.65
N PRO A 346 -26.56 9.00 -8.11
CA PRO A 346 -26.92 10.13 -7.24
C PRO A 346 -27.82 9.77 -6.04
N TRP A 347 -28.70 8.78 -6.18
CA TRP A 347 -29.63 8.37 -5.10
C TRP A 347 -28.98 7.51 -4.01
N GLN A 348 -27.73 7.08 -4.17
CA GLN A 348 -27.02 6.30 -3.15
C GLN A 348 -26.63 7.14 -1.92
N ASP A 349 -26.64 8.47 -2.04
CA ASP A 349 -26.25 9.37 -0.96
C ASP A 349 -27.19 10.57 -0.81
N TYR A 350 -28.07 10.47 0.18
CA TYR A 350 -28.91 11.60 0.55
C TYR A 350 -28.08 12.71 1.20
N LYS A 351 -28.14 13.91 0.61
CA LYS A 351 -27.46 15.14 1.07
C LYS A 351 -25.93 15.03 1.19
N ASN A 352 -25.27 14.17 0.40
CA ASN A 352 -23.81 13.99 0.43
C ASN A 352 -23.26 13.57 1.82
N THR A 353 -24.09 12.98 2.67
CA THR A 353 -23.71 12.67 4.06
C THR A 353 -22.66 11.57 4.09
N ARG A 354 -22.85 10.53 3.27
CA ARG A 354 -21.93 9.39 3.20
C ARG A 354 -20.65 9.78 2.48
N LEU A 355 -20.73 10.59 1.44
CA LEU A 355 -19.59 11.09 0.68
C LEU A 355 -18.68 11.92 1.57
N ASN A 356 -19.24 12.85 2.34
CA ASN A 356 -18.48 13.67 3.29
C ASN A 356 -17.82 12.82 4.38
N LYS A 357 -18.51 11.78 4.87
CA LYS A 357 -17.92 10.83 5.81
C LYS A 357 -16.73 10.09 5.18
N MET A 358 -16.87 9.58 3.96
CA MET A 358 -15.79 8.87 3.25
C MET A 358 -14.58 9.77 2.99
N LYS A 359 -14.80 11.03 2.57
CA LYS A 359 -13.74 12.03 2.37
C LYS A 359 -12.99 12.32 3.67
N ASN A 360 -13.71 12.47 4.78
CA ASN A 360 -13.10 12.66 6.10
C ASN A 360 -12.35 11.42 6.57
N GLU A 361 -12.87 10.21 6.35
CA GLU A 361 -12.22 8.97 6.72
C GLU A 361 -10.90 8.78 5.97
N ILE A 362 -10.90 8.89 4.63
CA ILE A 362 -9.67 8.69 3.85
C ILE A 362 -8.61 9.75 4.16
N PHE A 363 -9.02 11.00 4.40
CA PHE A 363 -8.12 12.07 4.80
C PHE A 363 -7.49 11.81 6.17
N ASN A 364 -8.29 11.38 7.16
CA ASN A 364 -7.80 11.03 8.47
C ASN A 364 -6.87 9.80 8.44
N ASP A 365 -7.18 8.81 7.60
CA ASP A 365 -6.35 7.63 7.41
C ASP A 365 -5.00 7.99 6.79
N TYR A 366 -4.99 8.93 5.84
CA TYR A 366 -3.77 9.47 5.24
C TYR A 366 -2.91 10.19 6.27
N LYS A 367 -3.49 11.15 7.03
CA LYS A 367 -2.77 11.89 8.09
C LYS A 367 -2.11 10.95 9.11
N LYS A 368 -2.85 9.93 9.53
CA LYS A 368 -2.39 8.96 10.53
C LYS A 368 -1.45 7.89 9.94
N ARG A 369 -1.27 7.87 8.61
CA ARG A 369 -0.60 6.79 7.86
C ARG A 369 -1.11 5.42 8.30
N ALA A 370 -2.43 5.32 8.46
CA ALA A 370 -3.11 4.13 8.92
C ALA A 370 -3.50 3.26 7.71
N TYR A 371 -3.04 2.01 7.72
CA TYR A 371 -3.36 1.02 6.69
C TYR A 371 -3.24 -0.42 7.21
N PHE A 372 -2.19 -0.70 7.98
CA PHE A 372 -1.94 -2.05 8.49
C PHE A 372 -2.59 -2.36 9.84
N TYR A 373 -2.98 -1.33 10.60
CA TYR A 373 -3.44 -1.44 11.97
C TYR A 373 -4.42 -0.32 12.32
N TYR A 374 -5.36 -0.60 13.22
CA TYR A 374 -6.33 0.36 13.80
C TYR A 374 -5.72 1.75 14.04
N PRO A 375 -6.33 2.86 13.56
CA PRO A 375 -7.76 3.02 13.30
C PRO A 375 -8.26 2.48 11.96
N HIS A 376 -7.39 2.38 10.95
CA HIS A 376 -7.73 1.80 9.64
C HIS A 376 -6.87 0.58 9.36
N THR A 377 -7.53 -0.54 9.09
CA THR A 377 -6.88 -1.76 8.62
C THR A 377 -7.50 -2.09 7.26
N SER A 378 -6.70 -2.00 6.20
CA SER A 378 -7.13 -2.41 4.87
C SER A 378 -7.10 -3.93 4.78
N ASP A 379 -8.22 -4.51 4.35
CA ASP A 379 -8.33 -5.95 4.08
C ASP A 379 -7.78 -6.32 2.68
N LYS A 380 -7.36 -5.32 1.89
CA LYS A 380 -6.82 -5.48 0.54
C LYS A 380 -5.32 -5.14 0.46
N GLN A 381 -4.58 -5.56 1.47
CA GLN A 381 -3.12 -5.58 1.43
C GLN A 381 -2.65 -6.53 0.32
N PHE A 382 -1.59 -6.15 -0.38
CA PHE A 382 -0.93 -6.98 -1.38
C PHE A 382 0.59 -6.94 -1.16
N VAL A 383 1.31 -7.89 -1.73
CA VAL A 383 2.76 -7.96 -1.61
C VAL A 383 3.42 -7.45 -2.87
N LEU A 384 4.38 -6.54 -2.71
CA LEU A 384 5.30 -6.15 -3.78
C LEU A 384 6.71 -6.54 -3.39
N SER A 385 7.50 -7.01 -4.35
CA SER A 385 8.94 -7.17 -4.13
C SER A 385 9.65 -5.82 -4.06
N SER A 386 10.91 -5.85 -3.59
CA SER A 386 11.80 -4.69 -3.66
C SER A 386 11.96 -4.15 -5.09
N GLU A 387 11.91 -5.00 -6.13
CA GLU A 387 12.00 -4.59 -7.54
C GLU A 387 10.77 -3.80 -7.97
N GLU A 388 9.58 -4.32 -7.65
CA GLU A 388 8.31 -3.67 -7.95
C GLU A 388 8.19 -2.34 -7.21
N LEU A 389 8.57 -2.30 -5.94
CA LEU A 389 8.59 -1.08 -5.14
C LEU A 389 9.59 -0.05 -5.69
N ALA A 390 10.80 -0.48 -6.06
CA ALA A 390 11.79 0.39 -6.68
C ALA A 390 11.33 0.95 -8.03
N THR A 391 10.40 0.28 -8.72
CA THR A 391 9.85 0.76 -10.00
C THR A 391 8.83 1.88 -9.81
N ILE A 392 8.05 1.85 -8.71
CA ILE A 392 7.00 2.84 -8.43
C ILE A 392 7.48 4.01 -7.55
N PHE A 393 8.62 3.82 -6.88
CA PHE A 393 9.24 4.82 -6.02
C PHE A 393 10.75 4.68 -6.10
N HIS A 394 11.39 5.52 -6.91
CA HIS A 394 12.82 5.77 -6.98
C HIS A 394 13.08 7.27 -7.20
N LEU A 395 14.33 7.68 -7.00
CA LEU A 395 14.71 9.06 -7.26
C LEU A 395 14.93 9.24 -8.77
N PRO A 396 14.26 10.20 -9.41
CA PRO A 396 14.31 10.35 -10.87
C PRO A 396 15.73 10.70 -11.33
N SER A 397 16.10 10.13 -12.48
CA SER A 397 17.38 10.42 -13.10
C SER A 397 17.41 11.82 -13.73
N LYS A 398 18.51 12.19 -14.38
CA LYS A 398 18.60 13.46 -15.12
C LYS A 398 17.61 13.54 -16.29
N SER A 399 17.24 12.40 -16.89
CA SER A 399 16.35 12.36 -18.06
C SER A 399 14.94 12.88 -17.79
N VAL A 400 14.51 12.90 -16.52
CA VAL A 400 13.20 13.41 -16.13
C VAL A 400 13.30 14.93 -15.87
N GLU A 401 13.17 15.72 -16.93
CA GLU A 401 13.23 17.19 -16.88
C GLU A 401 11.90 17.82 -16.43
N THR A 402 11.36 17.41 -15.28
CA THR A 402 10.18 18.11 -14.73
C THR A 402 10.61 19.47 -14.15
N PRO A 403 10.19 20.61 -14.74
CA PRO A 403 10.72 21.93 -14.37
C PRO A 403 10.27 22.39 -12.98
N THR A 404 9.14 21.88 -12.49
CA THR A 404 8.58 22.18 -11.16
C THR A 404 9.16 21.29 -10.05
N PHE A 405 10.06 20.38 -10.40
CA PHE A 405 10.79 19.58 -9.41
C PHE A 405 11.97 20.39 -8.86
N SER A 406 11.90 20.78 -7.58
CA SER A 406 12.94 21.57 -6.93
C SER A 406 14.20 20.71 -6.68
N ARG A 407 15.12 20.72 -7.64
CA ARG A 407 16.43 20.04 -7.52
C ARG A 407 17.46 20.96 -6.85
N ILE A 408 18.35 20.38 -6.04
CA ILE A 408 19.46 21.14 -5.43
C ILE A 408 20.47 21.52 -6.51
N GLU A 409 20.85 22.79 -6.57
CA GLU A 409 21.68 23.35 -7.64
C GLU A 409 23.13 22.90 -7.64
N SER A 410 23.71 22.65 -6.46
CA SER A 410 25.09 22.23 -6.30
C SER A 410 25.23 21.22 -5.16
N LYS A 411 25.98 20.13 -5.38
CA LYS A 411 26.46 19.30 -4.27
C LYS A 411 27.29 20.18 -3.35
N LYS A 412 27.07 20.13 -2.03
CA LYS A 412 28.02 20.74 -1.09
C LYS A 412 29.38 20.10 -1.35
N SER A 413 30.34 20.92 -1.77
CA SER A 413 31.71 20.45 -1.92
C SER A 413 32.18 19.95 -0.56
N GLU A 414 32.73 18.74 -0.49
CA GLU A 414 33.41 18.29 0.73
C GLU A 414 34.46 19.35 1.09
N PRO A 415 34.51 19.83 2.34
CA PRO A 415 35.54 20.75 2.75
C PRO A 415 36.90 20.08 2.50
N PRO A 416 37.89 20.80 1.90
CA PRO A 416 39.19 20.22 1.62
C PRO A 416 39.78 19.65 2.91
N ALA A 417 40.36 18.44 2.82
CA ALA A 417 40.87 17.67 3.97
C ALA A 417 41.98 18.37 4.80
N ASN A 418 42.38 19.58 4.41
CA ASN A 418 43.50 20.35 4.97
C ASN A 418 43.03 21.65 5.65
N LEU A 419 41.91 21.63 6.36
CA LEU A 419 41.60 22.70 7.31
C LEU A 419 42.32 22.40 8.63
N PRO A 420 43.26 23.24 9.09
CA PRO A 420 43.77 23.15 10.45
C PRO A 420 42.59 23.40 11.41
N PHE A 421 42.51 22.55 12.44
CA PHE A 421 41.45 22.53 13.45
C PHE A 421 41.20 23.89 14.11
#